data_AF-A0A534Z0U2-F1
#
_entry.id   AF-A0A534Z0U2-F1
#
_cell.length_a   1.000
_cell.length_b   1.000
_cell.length_c   1.000
_cell.angle_alpha   90.00
_cell.angle_beta   90.00
_cell.angle_gamma   90.00
#
_symmetry.space_group_name_H-M   'P 1'
#
loop_
_entity.id
_entity.type
_entity.pdbx_description
1 polymer ?
#
loop_
_entity_poly.entity_id
_entity_poly.type
_entity_poly.pdbx_seq_one_letter_code
_entity_poly.pdbx_strand_id
1 'polypeptide(L)'
;MNLAISLAYLVAAVLFILGLKQLSSPKSARNGNFTAAAGMVIALLATLPLLHFTSTGVIVIGIGVVIGGLVGTVGARTVKMTAIPQMVALFNGVGGGAAALVAVAELLRFGSHPAFAQSFPSVFSIVIGSVSFAGSMVAFAKLQ
;
A
#
# COMPACT_ATOMS: atom_id res chain seq x y z
N MET A 1 -14.97 -10.16 13.26
CA MET A 1 -13.58 -9.70 13.45
C MET A 1 -13.11 -10.21 14.81
N ASN A 2 -12.00 -10.96 14.87
CA ASN A 2 -11.45 -11.43 16.16
C ASN A 2 -10.82 -10.23 16.90
N LEU A 3 -11.06 -10.10 18.20
CA LEU A 3 -10.47 -9.05 19.05
C LEU A 3 -8.96 -8.95 18.88
N ALA A 4 -8.27 -10.09 18.75
CA ALA A 4 -6.82 -10.13 18.54
C ALA A 4 -6.38 -9.40 17.25
N ILE A 5 -7.17 -9.54 16.16
CA ILE A 5 -6.88 -8.89 14.87
C ILE A 5 -7.10 -7.39 14.97
N SER A 6 -8.19 -6.96 15.62
CA SER A 6 -8.46 -5.53 15.85
C SER A 6 -7.35 -4.88 16.69
N LEU A 7 -6.87 -5.56 17.73
CA LEU A 7 -5.75 -5.08 18.55
C LEU A 7 -4.44 -5.05 17.75
N ALA A 8 -4.18 -6.04 16.89
CA ALA A 8 -3.01 -6.03 16.02
C ALA A 8 -3.02 -4.84 15.04
N TYR A 9 -4.17 -4.51 14.45
CA TYR A 9 -4.32 -3.30 13.61
C TYR A 9 -4.15 -2.01 14.41
N LEU A 10 -4.66 -1.96 15.64
CA LEU A 10 -4.43 -0.81 16.52
C LEU A 10 -2.94 -0.63 16.81
N VAL A 11 -2.23 -1.71 17.13
CA VAL A 11 -0.77 -1.68 17.35
C VAL A 11 -0.05 -1.24 16.08
N ALA A 12 -0.40 -1.77 14.91
CA ALA A 12 0.19 -1.36 13.64
C ALA A 12 -0.02 0.14 13.37
N ALA A 13 -1.23 0.66 13.60
CA ALA A 13 -1.53 2.09 13.44
C ALA A 13 -0.68 2.96 14.39
N VAL A 14 -0.55 2.57 15.66
CA VAL A 14 0.31 3.28 16.63
C VAL A 14 1.77 3.27 16.16
N LEU A 15 2.28 2.14 15.68
CA LEU A 15 3.65 2.04 15.17
C LEU A 15 3.87 2.92 13.92
N PHE A 16 2.90 3.04 13.03
CA PHE A 16 2.99 3.98 11.90
C PHE A 16 3.08 5.43 12.38
N ILE A 17 2.25 5.84 13.34
CA ILE A 17 2.28 7.20 13.90
C ILE A 17 3.63 7.48 14.58
N LEU A 18 4.11 6.56 15.41
CA LEU A 18 5.42 6.69 16.07
C LEU A 18 6.58 6.66 15.06
N GLY A 19 6.48 5.84 14.03
CA GLY A 19 7.44 5.79 12.93
C GLY A 19 7.56 7.13 12.21
N LEU A 20 6.44 7.71 11.79
CA LEU A 20 6.37 9.02 11.15
C LEU A 20 6.93 10.13 12.05
N LYS A 21 6.56 10.13 13.34
CA LYS A 21 7.10 11.09 14.32
C LYS A 21 8.62 11.00 14.44
N GLN A 22 9.17 9.79 14.45
CA GLN A 22 10.62 9.59 14.51
C GLN A 22 11.34 9.98 13.22
N LEU A 23 10.68 9.88 12.06
CA LEU A 23 11.21 10.32 10.77
C LEU A 23 11.37 11.85 10.68
N SER A 24 10.66 12.62 11.50
CA SER A 24 10.76 14.08 11.54
C SER A 24 12.05 14.63 12.18
N SER A 25 12.92 13.77 12.73
CA SER A 25 14.22 14.19 13.28
C SER A 25 15.37 13.31 12.74
N PRO A 26 16.48 13.91 12.27
CA PRO A 26 17.64 13.15 11.80
C PRO A 26 18.18 12.13 12.81
N LYS A 27 18.12 12.45 14.11
CA LYS A 27 18.63 11.57 15.19
C LYS A 27 17.84 10.26 15.29
N SER A 28 16.53 10.29 15.03
CA SER A 28 15.64 9.13 15.16
C SER A 28 15.20 8.53 13.82
N ALA A 29 15.54 9.15 12.68
CA ALA A 29 15.01 8.76 11.37
C ALA A 29 15.21 7.28 11.03
N ARG A 30 16.39 6.72 11.32
CA ARG A 30 16.66 5.29 11.10
C ARG A 30 15.71 4.39 11.90
N ASN A 31 15.48 4.70 13.17
CA ASN A 31 14.55 3.98 14.03
C ASN A 31 13.10 4.17 13.59
N GLY A 32 12.76 5.36 13.09
CA GLY A 32 11.45 5.64 12.53
C GLY A 32 11.11 4.71 11.37
N ASN A 33 12.05 4.49 10.44
CA ASN A 33 11.86 3.56 9.34
C ASN A 33 11.65 2.10 9.82
N PHE A 34 12.46 1.63 10.78
CA PHE A 34 12.27 0.28 11.36
C PHE A 34 10.94 0.14 12.10
N THR A 35 10.51 1.17 12.83
CA THR A 35 9.23 1.19 13.55
C THR A 35 8.05 1.08 12.58
N ALA A 36 8.07 1.86 11.50
CA ALA A 36 7.03 1.79 10.47
C ALA A 36 7.03 0.43 9.73
N ALA A 37 8.22 -0.13 9.44
CA ALA A 37 8.34 -1.45 8.83
C ALA A 37 7.75 -2.56 9.72
N ALA A 38 7.99 -2.51 11.03
CA ALA A 38 7.39 -3.44 12.00
C ALA A 38 5.85 -3.32 11.99
N GLY A 39 5.32 -2.10 11.96
CA GLY A 39 3.87 -1.87 11.83
C GLY A 39 3.29 -2.50 10.55
N MET A 40 3.97 -2.35 9.41
CA MET A 40 3.55 -2.96 8.14
C MET A 40 3.54 -4.49 8.21
N VAL A 41 4.57 -5.12 8.79
CA VAL A 41 4.62 -6.58 8.97
C VAL A 41 3.46 -7.07 9.83
N ILE A 42 3.19 -6.39 10.96
CA ILE A 42 2.07 -6.74 11.85
C ILE A 42 0.74 -6.64 11.10
N ALA A 43 0.51 -5.58 10.34
CA ALA A 43 -0.72 -5.40 9.57
C ALA A 43 -0.93 -6.51 8.52
N LEU A 44 0.13 -6.87 7.78
CA LEU A 44 0.06 -7.97 6.80
C LEU A 44 -0.26 -9.30 7.46
N LEU A 45 0.46 -9.65 8.54
CA LEU A 45 0.25 -10.92 9.25
C LEU A 45 -1.13 -11.00 9.90
N ALA A 46 -1.66 -9.90 10.44
CA ALA A 46 -3.01 -9.83 10.99
C ALA A 46 -4.10 -9.97 9.92
N THR A 47 -3.79 -9.61 8.67
CA THR A 47 -4.72 -9.74 7.54
C THR A 47 -4.79 -11.19 7.03
N LEU A 48 -3.71 -11.96 7.10
CA LEU A 48 -3.65 -13.33 6.54
C LEU A 48 -4.82 -14.24 6.99
N PRO A 49 -5.20 -14.32 8.28
CA PRO A 49 -6.31 -15.17 8.72
C PRO A 49 -7.69 -14.70 8.22
N LEU A 50 -7.82 -13.45 7.77
CA LEU A 50 -9.06 -12.91 7.20
C LEU A 50 -9.22 -13.28 5.72
N LEU A 51 -8.16 -13.76 5.07
CA LEU A 51 -8.19 -14.11 3.67
C LEU A 51 -8.80 -15.50 3.51
N HIS A 52 -9.94 -15.56 2.83
CA HIS A 52 -10.60 -16.81 2.48
C HIS A 52 -9.94 -17.37 1.21
N PHE A 53 -8.77 -17.95 1.39
CA PHE A 53 -7.94 -18.44 0.30
C PHE A 53 -8.62 -19.59 -0.45
N THR A 54 -8.85 -19.41 -1.75
CA THR A 54 -8.98 -20.51 -2.69
C THR A 54 -7.58 -20.99 -3.09
N SER A 55 -7.43 -22.24 -3.54
CA SER A 55 -6.14 -22.77 -4.00
C SER A 55 -5.49 -21.86 -5.06
N THR A 56 -6.29 -21.34 -5.98
CA THR A 56 -5.86 -20.36 -6.98
C THR A 56 -5.50 -19.01 -6.36
N GLY A 57 -6.29 -18.54 -5.38
CA GLY A 57 -6.06 -17.26 -4.70
C GLY A 57 -4.72 -17.20 -3.97
N VAL A 58 -4.30 -18.29 -3.31
CA VAL A 58 -2.97 -18.39 -2.68
C VAL A 58 -1.86 -18.22 -3.71
N ILE A 59 -1.98 -18.90 -4.85
CA ILE A 59 -0.96 -18.86 -5.92
C ILE A 59 -0.87 -17.44 -6.49
N VAL A 60 -2.01 -16.81 -6.81
CA VAL A 60 -2.03 -15.46 -7.37
C VAL A 60 -1.45 -14.43 -6.40
N ILE A 61 -1.86 -14.47 -5.12
CA ILE A 61 -1.33 -13.57 -4.09
C ILE A 61 0.17 -13.81 -3.89
N GLY A 62 0.59 -15.07 -3.79
CA GLY A 62 2.00 -15.44 -3.63
C GLY A 62 2.87 -14.92 -4.77
N ILE A 63 2.43 -15.12 -6.02
CA ILE A 63 3.12 -14.58 -7.21
C ILE A 63 3.16 -13.06 -7.16
N GLY A 64 2.05 -12.40 -6.85
CA GLY A 64 1.97 -10.94 -6.76
C GLY A 64 2.94 -10.37 -5.71
N VAL A 65 2.99 -10.97 -4.52
CA VAL A 65 3.91 -10.57 -3.45
C VAL A 65 5.37 -10.78 -3.86
N VAL A 66 5.69 -11.92 -4.49
CA VAL A 66 7.06 -12.23 -4.93
C VAL A 66 7.50 -11.26 -6.03
N ILE A 67 6.68 -11.06 -7.07
CA ILE A 67 7.02 -10.17 -8.17
C ILE A 67 7.11 -8.73 -7.67
N GLY A 68 6.09 -8.25 -6.95
CA GLY A 68 6.07 -6.88 -6.42
C GLY A 68 7.21 -6.61 -5.44
N GLY A 69 7.47 -7.55 -4.53
CA GLY A 69 8.58 -7.48 -3.59
C GLY A 69 9.94 -7.47 -4.28
N LEU A 70 10.14 -8.32 -5.29
CA LEU A 70 11.38 -8.38 -6.06
C LEU A 70 11.62 -7.11 -6.87
N VAL A 71 10.64 -6.70 -7.68
CA VAL A 71 10.74 -5.50 -8.53
C VAL A 71 10.94 -4.25 -7.67
N GLY A 72 10.18 -4.11 -6.59
CA GLY A 72 10.32 -2.99 -5.66
C GLY A 72 11.69 -2.96 -4.97
N THR A 73 12.16 -4.11 -4.46
CA THR A 73 13.44 -4.20 -3.75
C THR A 73 14.62 -3.95 -4.67
N VAL A 74 14.62 -4.57 -5.85
CA VAL A 74 15.69 -4.40 -6.84
C VAL A 74 15.72 -2.95 -7.30
N GLY A 75 14.59 -2.40 -7.75
CA GLY A 75 14.51 -1.01 -8.21
C GLY A 75 14.96 0.00 -7.15
N ALA A 76 14.55 -0.19 -5.89
CA ALA A 76 14.95 0.69 -4.79
C ALA A 76 16.45 0.63 -4.46
N ARG A 77 17.11 -0.52 -4.68
CA ARG A 77 18.53 -0.71 -4.36
C ARG A 77 19.46 -0.34 -5.49
N THR A 78 19.00 -0.36 -6.74
CA THR A 78 19.84 -0.12 -7.92
C THR A 78 19.78 1.32 -8.43
N VAL A 79 18.80 2.12 -8.01
CA VAL A 79 18.68 3.52 -8.44
C VAL A 79 19.81 4.39 -7.88
N LYS A 80 20.32 5.33 -8.69
CA LYS A 80 21.28 6.34 -8.25
C LYS A 80 20.62 7.33 -7.29
N MET A 81 21.39 7.86 -6.33
CA MET A 81 20.87 8.86 -5.36
C MET A 81 20.35 10.14 -6.04
N THR A 82 20.88 10.50 -7.21
CA THR A 82 20.40 11.63 -8.03
C THR A 82 19.04 11.38 -8.67
N ALA A 83 18.64 10.12 -8.80
CA ALA A 83 17.42 9.65 -9.45
C ALA A 83 16.34 9.19 -8.44
N ILE A 84 16.53 9.50 -7.15
CA ILE A 84 15.55 9.20 -6.10
C ILE A 84 14.19 9.86 -6.36
N PRO A 85 14.10 11.14 -6.82
CA PRO A 85 12.81 11.77 -7.07
C PRO A 85 11.90 11.00 -8.02
N GLN A 86 12.40 10.49 -9.16
CA GLN A 86 11.57 9.70 -10.07
C GLN A 86 11.15 8.36 -9.47
N MET A 87 12.01 7.69 -8.72
CA MET A 87 11.65 6.42 -8.08
C MET A 87 10.58 6.59 -7.01
N VAL A 88 10.63 7.69 -6.25
CA VAL A 88 9.55 8.05 -5.30
C VAL A 88 8.24 8.29 -6.04
N ALA A 89 8.26 9.01 -7.17
CA ALA A 89 7.07 9.22 -7.99
C ALA A 89 6.49 7.89 -8.48
N LEU A 90 7.32 7.00 -9.02
CA LEU A 90 6.91 5.69 -9.52
C LEU A 90 6.25 4.83 -8.42
N PHE A 91 6.89 4.70 -7.25
CA PHE A 91 6.35 3.92 -6.15
C PHE A 91 5.07 4.50 -5.57
N ASN A 92 4.96 5.83 -5.47
CA ASN A 92 3.70 6.47 -5.08
C ASN A 92 2.58 6.18 -6.10
N GLY A 93 2.91 6.20 -7.39
CA GLY A 93 1.97 5.90 -8.46
C GLY A 93 1.43 4.48 -8.35
N VAL A 94 2.30 3.48 -8.22
CA VAL A 94 1.90 2.08 -8.05
C VAL A 94 0.98 1.90 -6.82
N GLY A 95 1.26 2.60 -5.72
CA GLY A 95 0.37 2.62 -4.55
C GLY A 95 -1.01 3.20 -4.84
N GLY A 96 -1.09 4.33 -5.55
CA GLY A 96 -2.34 4.94 -6.00
C GLY A 96 -3.13 4.02 -6.94
N GLY A 97 -2.45 3.39 -7.90
CA GLY A 97 -3.05 2.42 -8.81
C GLY A 97 -3.60 1.20 -8.07
N ALA A 98 -2.88 0.68 -7.07
CA ALA A 98 -3.35 -0.41 -6.22
C ALA A 98 -4.64 -0.03 -5.47
N ALA A 99 -4.70 1.17 -4.89
CA ALA A 99 -5.90 1.67 -4.22
C ALA A 99 -7.10 1.79 -5.18
N ALA A 100 -6.89 2.27 -6.40
CA ALA A 100 -7.94 2.35 -7.41
C ALA A 100 -8.43 0.95 -7.82
N LEU A 101 -7.53 0.00 -8.08
CA LEU A 101 -7.90 -1.37 -8.46
C LEU A 101 -8.66 -2.10 -7.35
N VAL A 102 -8.26 -1.94 -6.10
CA VAL A 102 -8.99 -2.49 -4.94
C VAL A 102 -10.40 -1.91 -4.88
N ALA A 103 -10.55 -0.59 -5.03
CA ALA A 103 -11.86 0.07 -4.99
C ALA A 103 -12.76 -0.32 -6.17
N VAL A 104 -12.21 -0.53 -7.37
CA VAL A 104 -12.97 -1.12 -8.50
C VAL A 104 -13.45 -2.53 -8.15
N ALA A 105 -12.56 -3.37 -7.61
CA ALA A 105 -12.91 -4.74 -7.24
C ALA A 105 -14.01 -4.79 -6.16
N GLU A 106 -13.98 -3.89 -5.18
CA GLU A 106 -15.03 -3.76 -4.17
C GLU A 106 -16.36 -3.30 -4.77
N LEU A 107 -16.34 -2.28 -5.64
CA LEU A 107 -17.55 -1.77 -6.29
C LEU A 107 -18.23 -2.85 -7.14
N LEU A 108 -17.47 -3.67 -7.85
CA LEU A 108 -17.98 -4.81 -8.62
C LEU A 108 -18.62 -5.89 -7.73
N ARG A 109 -18.21 -6.01 -6.46
CA ARG A 109 -18.78 -6.97 -5.50
C ARG A 109 -20.06 -6.50 -4.84
N PHE A 110 -20.33 -5.19 -4.79
CA PHE A 110 -21.53 -4.66 -4.14
C PHE A 110 -22.83 -4.91 -4.94
N GLY A 111 -22.74 -5.33 -6.20
CA GLY A 111 -23.90 -5.58 -7.06
C GLY A 111 -24.44 -4.31 -7.72
N SER A 112 -25.66 -4.37 -8.25
CA SER A 112 -26.20 -3.31 -9.12
C SER A 112 -26.68 -2.05 -8.38
N HIS A 113 -26.99 -2.16 -7.09
CA HIS A 113 -27.54 -1.04 -6.29
C HIS A 113 -26.81 -0.93 -4.93
N PRO A 114 -25.51 -0.59 -4.94
CA PRO A 114 -24.75 -0.43 -3.70
C PRO A 114 -25.29 0.73 -2.86
N ALA A 115 -25.31 0.54 -1.54
CA ALA A 115 -25.62 1.62 -0.61
C ALA A 115 -24.61 2.77 -0.77
N PHE A 116 -25.07 4.03 -0.64
CA PHE A 116 -24.24 5.21 -0.80
C PHE A 116 -22.97 5.19 0.09
N ALA A 117 -23.10 4.69 1.32
CA ALA A 117 -22.00 4.55 2.27
C ALA A 117 -20.86 3.63 1.78
N GLN A 118 -21.12 2.74 0.83
CA GLN A 118 -20.15 1.81 0.25
C GLN A 118 -19.64 2.30 -1.11
N SER A 119 -20.55 2.77 -1.96
CA SER A 119 -20.20 3.22 -3.31
C SER A 119 -19.45 4.54 -3.32
N PHE A 120 -19.82 5.49 -2.46
CA PHE A 120 -19.21 6.82 -2.47
C PHE A 120 -17.71 6.80 -2.14
N PRO A 121 -17.24 6.16 -1.04
CA PRO A 121 -15.81 6.05 -0.78
C PRO A 121 -15.07 5.31 -1.89
N SER A 122 -15.67 4.24 -2.42
CA SER A 122 -15.06 3.44 -3.49
C SER A 122 -14.84 4.26 -4.76
N VAL A 123 -15.85 5.00 -5.22
CA VAL A 123 -15.73 5.88 -6.39
C VAL A 123 -14.68 6.97 -6.14
N PHE A 124 -14.63 7.57 -4.96
CA PHE A 124 -13.60 8.53 -4.59
C PHE A 124 -12.19 7.92 -4.61
N SER A 125 -12.01 6.72 -4.08
CA SER A 125 -10.74 5.99 -4.10
C SER A 125 -10.30 5.65 -5.52
N ILE A 126 -11.24 5.30 -6.42
CA ILE A 126 -10.95 5.10 -7.84
C ILE A 126 -10.41 6.39 -8.46
N VAL A 127 -11.08 7.52 -8.25
CA VAL A 127 -10.68 8.81 -8.81
C VAL A 127 -9.31 9.25 -8.27
N ILE A 128 -9.14 9.29 -6.94
CA ILE A 128 -7.90 9.74 -6.31
C ILE A 128 -6.74 8.82 -6.66
N GLY A 129 -6.96 7.50 -6.61
CA GLY A 129 -5.95 6.50 -6.95
C GLY A 129 -5.53 6.58 -8.42
N SER A 130 -6.48 6.75 -9.34
CA SER A 130 -6.19 6.87 -10.78
C SER A 130 -5.45 8.16 -11.11
N VAL A 131 -5.85 9.29 -10.50
CA VAL A 131 -5.15 10.58 -10.68
C VAL A 131 -3.73 10.51 -10.10
N SER A 132 -3.56 9.92 -8.91
CA SER A 132 -2.23 9.70 -8.31
C SER A 132 -1.35 8.83 -9.20
N PHE A 133 -1.88 7.72 -9.73
CA PHE A 133 -1.17 6.85 -10.67
C PHE A 133 -0.74 7.60 -11.93
N ALA A 134 -1.68 8.27 -12.61
CA ALA A 134 -1.41 8.99 -13.86
C ALA A 134 -0.42 10.14 -13.64
N GLY A 135 -0.61 10.94 -12.59
CA GLY A 135 0.28 12.04 -12.23
C GLY A 135 1.70 11.55 -11.94
N SER A 136 1.83 10.45 -11.22
CA SER A 136 3.13 9.81 -10.95
C SER A 136 3.82 9.30 -12.20
N MET A 137 3.09 8.72 -13.16
CA MET A 137 3.70 8.27 -14.43
C MET A 137 4.24 9.45 -15.24
N VAL A 138 3.49 10.56 -15.30
CA VAL A 138 3.96 11.79 -15.96
C VAL A 138 5.16 12.39 -15.24
N ALA A 139 5.13 12.45 -13.89
CA ALA A 139 6.25 12.96 -13.10
C ALA A 139 7.52 12.11 -13.28
N PHE A 140 7.38 10.79 -13.26
CA PHE A 140 8.47 9.86 -13.54
C PHE A 140 9.06 10.08 -14.93
N ALA A 141 8.22 10.15 -15.97
CA ALA A 141 8.66 10.33 -17.35
C ALA A 141 9.36 11.67 -17.60
N LYS A 142 9.03 12.71 -16.83
CA LYS A 142 9.68 14.03 -16.92
C LYS A 142 11.02 14.12 -16.19
N LEU A 143 11.25 13.26 -15.20
CA LEU A 143 12.45 13.26 -14.35
C LEU A 143 13.48 12.19 -14.77
N GLN A 144 13.10 11.28 -15.67
CA GLN A 144 14.04 10.41 -16.38
C GLN A 144 14.87 11.22 -17.38
#